data_AF-A0A9E5BZG6-F1
#
_entry.id   AF-A0A9E5BZG6-F1
#
_cell.length_a   1.000
_cell.length_b   1.000
_cell.length_c   1.000
_cell.angle_alpha   90.00
_cell.angle_beta   90.00
_cell.angle_gamma   90.00
#
_symmetry.space_group_name_H-M   'P 1'
#
loop_
_entity.id
_entity.type
_entity.pdbx_description
1 polymer ?
#
loop_
_entity_poly.entity_id
_entity_poly.type
_entity_poly.pdbx_seq_one_letter_code
_entity_poly.pdbx_strand_id
1 'polypeptide(L)'
;MNPRSIAAISAGRLAGAASRLLGRGGGTAVAGLVANNIDPHLAQHLAAQLAHGSAIVTGTNGKTTTSSMNHFAYVIGSAGN
;
A
#
# COMPACT_ATOMS: atom_id res chain seq x y z
N MET A 1 12.07 6.67 10.05
CA MET A 1 11.00 7.32 9.23
C MET A 1 11.04 8.82 9.50
N ASN A 2 11.02 9.63 8.45
CA ASN A 2 11.09 11.09 8.58
C ASN A 2 9.67 11.67 8.81
N PRO A 3 9.51 12.87 9.42
CA PRO A 3 8.20 13.48 9.67
C PRO A 3 7.38 13.70 8.38
N ARG A 4 8.07 13.97 7.26
CA ARG A 4 7.50 14.02 5.91
C ARG A 4 6.82 12.71 5.47
N SER A 5 7.42 11.56 5.78
CA SER A 5 6.87 10.25 5.41
C SER A 5 5.62 9.92 6.24
N ILE A 6 5.60 10.34 7.51
CA ILE A 6 4.40 10.21 8.37
C ILE A 6 3.27 11.07 7.77
N ALA A 7 3.54 12.34 7.48
CA ALA A 7 2.56 13.24 6.87
C ALA A 7 2.05 12.71 5.52
N ALA A 8 2.94 12.17 4.68
CA ALA A 8 2.60 11.56 3.40
C ALA A 8 1.66 10.36 3.56
N ILE A 9 1.95 9.45 4.49
CA ILE A 9 1.09 8.28 4.77
C ILE A 9 -0.28 8.74 5.28
N SER A 10 -0.33 9.67 6.23
CA SER A 10 -1.58 10.18 6.80
C SER A 10 -2.44 10.86 5.73
N ALA A 11 -1.86 11.73 4.92
CA ALA A 11 -2.55 12.43 3.84
C ALA A 11 -3.02 11.45 2.75
N GLY A 12 -2.20 10.46 2.39
CA GLY A 12 -2.60 9.40 1.46
C GLY A 12 -3.80 8.61 1.96
N ARG A 13 -3.81 8.21 3.24
CA ARG A 13 -4.96 7.50 3.84
C ARG A 13 -6.23 8.34 3.82
N LEU A 14 -6.14 9.63 4.16
CA LEU A 14 -7.28 10.55 4.11
C LEU A 14 -7.81 10.73 2.69
N ALA A 15 -6.92 10.92 1.71
CA ALA A 15 -7.29 11.06 0.31
C ALA A 15 -7.95 9.78 -0.25
N GLY A 16 -7.45 8.60 0.13
CA GLY A 16 -8.06 7.33 -0.23
C GLY A 16 -9.44 7.13 0.37
N ALA A 17 -9.60 7.46 1.66
CA ALA A 17 -10.90 7.41 2.34
C ALA A 17 -11.90 8.36 1.67
N ALA A 18 -11.50 9.60 1.38
CA ALA A 18 -12.33 10.57 0.67
C ALA A 18 -12.70 10.08 -0.74
N SER A 19 -11.75 9.53 -1.51
CA SER A 19 -12.01 8.99 -2.84
C SER A 19 -13.00 7.83 -2.83
N ARG A 20 -12.97 6.98 -1.79
CA ARG A 20 -13.93 5.89 -1.60
C ARG A 20 -15.31 6.42 -1.21
N LEU A 21 -15.36 7.42 -0.32
CA LEU A 21 -16.60 8.09 0.09
C LEU A 21 -17.30 8.78 -1.08
N LEU A 22 -16.52 9.39 -1.97
CA LEU A 22 -17.00 10.09 -3.17
C LEU A 22 -17.39 9.15 -4.32
N GLY A 23 -17.34 7.82 -4.12
CA GLY A 23 -17.74 6.83 -5.12
C GLY A 23 -16.84 6.75 -6.35
N ARG A 24 -15.63 7.34 -6.30
CA ARG A 24 -14.69 7.42 -7.44
C ARG A 24 -13.81 6.17 -7.60
N GLY A 25 -14.20 5.05 -6.98
CA GLY A 25 -13.46 3.77 -6.99
C GLY A 25 -12.93 3.36 -5.61
N GLY A 26 -12.02 2.39 -5.56
CA GLY A 26 -11.50 1.80 -4.32
C GLY A 26 -10.59 2.72 -3.48
N GLY A 27 -10.31 3.94 -3.91
CA GLY A 27 -9.50 4.94 -3.20
C GLY A 27 -7.99 4.65 -3.10
N THR A 28 -7.55 3.48 -3.54
CA THR A 28 -6.15 3.01 -3.42
C THR A 28 -5.17 3.79 -4.31
N ALA A 29 -5.56 4.10 -5.54
CA ALA A 29 -4.70 4.86 -6.47
C ALA A 29 -4.50 6.31 -6.00
N VAL A 30 -5.57 6.98 -5.57
CA VAL A 30 -5.54 8.37 -5.08
C VAL A 30 -4.71 8.48 -3.80
N ALA A 31 -4.82 7.51 -2.90
CA ALA A 31 -4.00 7.46 -1.69
C ALA A 31 -2.50 7.41 -2.00
N GLY A 32 -2.10 6.55 -2.95
CA GLY A 32 -0.70 6.42 -3.36
C GLY A 32 -0.17 7.67 -4.05
N LEU A 33 -0.96 8.27 -4.95
CA LEU A 33 -0.58 9.49 -5.66
C LEU A 33 -0.37 10.68 -4.70
N VAL A 34 -1.28 10.89 -3.75
CA VAL A 34 -1.18 11.98 -2.76
C VAL A 34 0.02 11.76 -1.83
N ALA A 35 0.22 10.53 -1.35
CA ALA A 35 1.36 10.21 -0.49
C ALA A 35 2.69 10.43 -1.21
N ASN A 36 2.81 9.96 -2.47
CA ASN A 36 4.02 10.13 -3.26
C ASN A 36 4.29 11.59 -3.67
N ASN A 37 3.23 12.41 -3.80
CA ASN A 37 3.39 13.85 -4.05
C ASN A 37 3.94 14.61 -2.83
N ILE A 38 3.69 14.12 -1.61
CA ILE A 38 4.19 14.73 -0.36
C ILE A 38 5.61 14.26 -0.04
N ASP A 39 5.91 12.97 -0.24
CA ASP A 39 7.25 12.41 -0.09
C ASP A 39 7.58 11.56 -1.33
N PRO A 40 8.32 12.10 -2.32
CA PRO A 40 8.74 11.37 -3.53
C PRO A 40 9.63 10.16 -3.24
N HIS A 41 10.27 10.15 -2.07
CA HIS A 41 11.11 9.04 -1.61
C HIS A 41 10.34 8.07 -0.72
N LEU A 42 9.03 8.25 -0.54
CA LEU A 42 8.22 7.41 0.34
C LEU A 42 8.30 5.94 -0.04
N ALA A 43 8.22 5.61 -1.32
CA ALA A 43 8.33 4.23 -1.79
C ALA A 43 9.68 3.60 -1.42
N GLN A 44 10.78 4.36 -1.50
CA GLN A 44 12.11 3.89 -1.12
C GLN A 44 12.23 3.72 0.40
N HIS A 45 11.69 4.65 1.18
CA HIS A 45 11.67 4.56 2.64
C HIS A 45 10.84 3.36 3.12
N LEU A 46 9.68 3.12 2.51
CA LEU A 46 8.83 1.97 2.81
C LEU A 46 9.51 0.67 2.37
N ALA A 47 10.12 0.64 1.17
CA ALA A 47 10.90 -0.49 0.66
C ALA A 47 12.02 -0.89 1.64
N ALA A 48 12.75 0.10 2.17
CA ALA A 48 13.81 -0.13 3.16
C ALA A 48 13.31 -0.67 4.51
N GLN A 49 12.02 -0.55 4.82
CA GLN A 49 11.40 -1.07 6.04
C GLN A 49 10.87 -2.51 5.91
N LEU A 50 10.83 -3.09 4.70
CA LEU A 50 10.45 -4.48 4.50
C LEU A 50 11.60 -5.43 4.88
N ALA A 51 11.92 -5.49 6.18
CA ALA A 51 12.96 -6.37 6.73
C ALA A 51 12.73 -7.86 6.44
N HIS A 52 11.50 -8.24 6.10
CA HIS A 52 11.07 -9.62 5.83
C HIS A 52 10.79 -9.86 4.33
N GLY A 53 11.20 -8.94 3.45
CA GLY A 53 10.94 -9.02 2.01
C GLY A 53 9.52 -8.60 1.61
N SER A 54 9.19 -8.75 0.32
CA SER A 54 7.89 -8.38 -0.26
C SER A 54 7.39 -9.46 -1.23
N ALA A 55 6.09 -9.73 -1.25
CA ALA A 55 5.46 -10.60 -2.25
C ALA A 55 4.69 -9.76 -3.29
N ILE A 56 4.86 -10.09 -4.58
CA ILE A 56 4.17 -9.41 -5.69
C ILE A 56 3.08 -10.33 -6.24
N VAL A 57 1.83 -9.87 -6.23
CA VAL A 57 0.68 -10.57 -6.82
C VAL A 57 0.37 -9.97 -8.20
N THR A 58 0.59 -10.75 -9.25
CA THR A 58 0.27 -10.39 -10.63
C THR A 58 -0.76 -11.34 -11.24
N GLY A 59 -1.42 -10.92 -12.31
CA GLY A 59 -2.49 -11.66 -12.98
C GLY A 59 -3.48 -10.73 -13.67
N THR A 60 -4.14 -11.19 -14.73
CA THR A 60 -5.14 -10.39 -15.45
C THR A 60 -6.37 -10.12 -14.58
N ASN A 61 -6.81 -11.10 -13.79
CA ASN A 61 -7.91 -11.01 -12.83
C ASN A 61 -7.49 -11.45 -11.43
N GLY A 62 -8.29 -11.12 -10.41
CA GLY A 62 -8.15 -11.68 -9.06
C GLY A 62 -7.07 -11.09 -8.15
N LYS A 63 -6.16 -10.23 -8.64
CA LYS A 63 -5.06 -9.61 -7.85
C LYS A 63 -5.50 -9.07 -6.48
N THR A 64 -6.54 -8.23 -6.48
CA THR A 64 -7.06 -7.59 -5.26
C THR A 64 -7.68 -8.61 -4.31
N THR A 65 -8.41 -9.59 -4.85
CA THR A 65 -9.07 -10.65 -4.08
C THR A 65 -8.04 -11.55 -3.41
N THR A 66 -7.04 -12.02 -4.17
CA THR A 66 -5.97 -12.87 -3.65
C THR A 66 -5.13 -12.15 -2.60
N SER A 67 -4.77 -10.89 -2.84
CA SER A 67 -3.95 -10.10 -1.89
C SER A 67 -4.67 -9.79 -0.57
N SER A 68 -6.01 -9.78 -0.58
CA SER A 68 -6.81 -9.50 0.62
C SER A 68 -7.16 -10.75 1.44
N MET A 69 -6.87 -11.95 0.92
CA MET A 69 -7.16 -13.20 1.63
C MET A 69 -6.22 -13.39 2.82
N ASN A 70 -6.78 -13.63 4.00
CA ASN A 70 -5.99 -13.87 5.22
C ASN A 70 -5.01 -15.06 5.08
N HIS A 71 -5.43 -16.12 4.36
CA HIS A 71 -4.58 -17.28 4.11
C HIS A 71 -3.35 -16.94 3.24
N PHE A 72 -3.47 -15.98 2.33
CA PHE A 72 -2.34 -15.52 1.52
C PHE A 72 -1.24 -14.94 2.41
N ALA A 73 -1.60 -14.09 3.39
CA ALA A 73 -0.65 -13.55 4.34
C ALA A 73 0.04 -14.64 5.18
N TYR A 74 -0.71 -15.68 5.60
CA TYR A 74 -0.14 -16.84 6.30
C TYR A 74 0.90 -17.57 5.45
N VAL A 75 0.58 -17.86 4.18
CA VAL A 75 1.49 -18.57 3.26
C VAL A 75 2.79 -17.79 3.05
N ILE A 76 2.69 -16.49 2.77
CA ILE A 76 3.88 -15.64 2.58
C ILE A 76 4.69 -15.53 3.88
N GLY A 77 4.03 -15.42 5.04
CA GLY A 77 4.69 -15.41 6.34
C GLY A 77 5.41 -16.73 6.68
N SER A 78 4.85 -17.86 6.25
CA SER A 78 5.46 -19.18 6.44
C SER A 78 6.59 -19.49 5.45
N ALA A 79 6.64 -18.83 4.29
CA ALA A 79 7.67 -19.01 3.28
C ALA A 79 8.98 -18.23 3.56
N GLY A 80 8.94 -17.28 4.50
CA GLY A 80 10.08 -16.44 4.90
C GLY A 80 10.92 -16.99 6.06
N ASN A 81 10.71 -18.23 6.48
CA ASN A 81 11.51 -18.95 7.49
C ASN A 81 12.19 -20.18 6.88
#